data_AF-A0A225VDV8-F1
#
_entry.id   AF-A0A225VDV8-F1
#
_cell.length_a   1.000
_cell.length_b   1.000
_cell.length_c   1.000
_cell.angle_alpha   90.00
_cell.angle_beta   90.00
_cell.angle_gamma   90.00
#
_symmetry.space_group_name_H-M   'P 1'
#
loop_
_entity.id
_entity.type
_entity.pdbx_description
1 polymer ?
#
loop_
_entity_poly.entity_id
_entity_poly.type
_entity_poly.pdbx_seq_one_letter_code
_entity_poly.pdbx_strand_id
1 'polypeptide(L)'
;MFDPMQKNENYEDMEAKIVELLPTKARQLSFKRVVSPKQEDISNCGLYCLVFFECHVRGIPMPKMTTTTLGYLRFRYLYKACLGSMDFESE
;
A
#
# COMPACT_ATOMS: atom_id res chain seq x y z
N MET A 1 1.89 -6.97 -7.04
CA MET A 1 2.51 -6.99 -5.71
C MET A 1 3.31 -5.73 -5.51
N PHE A 2 3.12 -5.08 -4.38
CA PHE A 2 3.78 -3.83 -4.06
C PHE A 2 4.45 -3.97 -2.69
N ASP A 3 5.76 -3.78 -2.67
CA ASP A 3 6.55 -3.59 -1.45
C ASP A 3 7.18 -2.19 -1.54
N PRO A 4 6.87 -1.26 -0.61
CA PRO A 4 7.50 0.05 -0.59
C PRO A 4 9.04 0.00 -0.57
N MET A 5 9.63 -0.99 0.09
CA MET A 5 11.09 -1.12 0.18
C MET A 5 11.71 -1.82 -1.03
N GLN A 6 10.88 -2.51 -1.84
CA GLN A 6 11.28 -3.31 -2.99
C GLN A 6 12.36 -4.35 -2.68
N LYS A 7 12.26 -5.01 -1.52
CA LYS A 7 13.15 -6.08 -1.11
C LYS A 7 12.70 -7.41 -1.73
N ASN A 8 13.64 -8.18 -2.27
CA ASN A 8 13.34 -9.46 -2.90
C ASN A 8 12.71 -10.44 -1.92
N GLU A 9 13.20 -10.47 -0.68
CA GLU A 9 12.70 -11.37 0.36
C GLU A 9 11.21 -11.09 0.65
N ASN A 10 10.81 -9.81 0.70
CA ASN A 10 9.42 -9.42 0.90
C ASN A 10 8.51 -9.89 -0.25
N TYR A 11 9.00 -9.87 -1.49
CA TYR A 11 8.23 -10.35 -2.63
C TYR A 11 8.04 -11.86 -2.58
N GLU A 12 9.09 -12.61 -2.26
CA GLU A 12 9.03 -14.07 -2.10
C GLU A 12 8.05 -14.46 -1.00
N ASP A 13 8.09 -13.78 0.16
CA ASP A 13 7.16 -14.00 1.26
C ASP A 13 5.70 -13.70 0.86
N MET A 14 5.47 -12.63 0.09
CA MET A 14 4.13 -12.31 -0.41
C MET A 14 3.61 -13.36 -1.40
N GLU A 15 4.45 -13.82 -2.34
CA GLU A 15 4.10 -14.88 -3.29
C GLU A 15 3.75 -16.18 -2.55
N ALA A 16 4.58 -16.58 -1.58
CA ALA A 16 4.35 -17.75 -0.74
C ALA A 16 3.02 -17.65 0.02
N LYS A 17 2.72 -16.50 0.64
CA LYS A 17 1.44 -16.27 1.33
C LYS A 17 0.24 -16.34 0.40
N ILE A 18 0.34 -15.85 -0.83
CA ILE A 18 -0.77 -15.93 -1.79
C ILE A 18 -1.00 -17.38 -2.22
N VAL A 19 0.07 -18.15 -2.43
CA VAL A 19 -0.02 -19.59 -2.74
C VAL A 19 -0.65 -20.36 -1.58
N GLU A 20 -0.28 -20.05 -0.35
CA GLU A 20 -0.85 -20.66 0.86
C GLU A 20 -2.35 -20.33 1.02
N LEU A 21 -2.72 -19.05 0.90
CA LEU A 21 -4.10 -18.59 1.12
C LEU A 21 -5.05 -18.97 -0.01
N LEU A 22 -4.55 -19.07 -1.25
CA LEU A 22 -5.36 -19.23 -2.46
C LEU A 22 -4.76 -20.26 -3.44
N PRO A 23 -4.51 -21.52 -3.02
CA PRO A 23 -3.67 -22.46 -3.78
C PRO A 23 -4.17 -22.75 -5.20
N THR A 24 -5.49 -22.88 -5.38
CA THR A 24 -6.09 -23.15 -6.70
C THR A 24 -6.04 -21.92 -7.61
N LYS A 25 -6.27 -20.73 -7.05
CA LYS A 25 -6.25 -19.48 -7.83
C LYS A 25 -4.83 -19.02 -8.13
N ALA A 26 -3.90 -19.23 -7.21
CA ALA A 26 -2.51 -18.82 -7.35
C ALA A 26 -1.85 -19.41 -8.62
N ARG A 27 -2.19 -20.65 -8.98
CA ARG A 27 -1.70 -21.29 -10.23
C ARG A 27 -2.16 -20.60 -11.51
N GLN A 28 -3.21 -19.78 -11.44
CA GLN A 28 -3.77 -19.03 -12.57
C GLN A 28 -3.32 -17.57 -12.57
N LEU A 29 -2.54 -17.14 -11.58
CA LEU A 29 -2.09 -15.76 -11.45
C LEU A 29 -0.65 -15.60 -11.96
N SER A 30 -0.40 -14.50 -12.67
CA SER A 30 0.96 -14.00 -12.90
C SER A 30 1.28 -12.91 -11.88
N PHE A 31 2.32 -13.11 -11.08
CA PHE A 31 2.75 -12.10 -10.10
C PHE A 31 3.54 -10.98 -10.78
N LYS A 32 2.93 -9.79 -10.89
CA LYS A 32 3.62 -8.58 -11.34
C LYS A 32 4.13 -7.79 -10.14
N ARG A 33 5.45 -7.57 -10.07
CA ARG A 33 6.07 -6.69 -9.08
C ARG A 33 5.96 -5.23 -9.52
N VAL A 34 5.61 -4.35 -8.58
CA VAL A 34 5.59 -2.90 -8.78
C VAL A 34 6.90 -2.35 -8.25
N VAL A 35 7.67 -1.72 -9.14
CA VAL A 35 9.04 -1.23 -8.90
C VAL A 35 9.13 0.29 -8.75
N SER A 36 7.98 0.98 -8.66
CA SER A 36 7.94 2.43 -8.40
C SER A 36 6.60 2.84 -7.79
N PRO A 37 6.60 3.79 -6.83
CA PRO A 37 7.75 4.45 -6.22
C PRO A 37 8.44 3.55 -5.17
N LYS A 38 9.76 3.75 -5.00
CA LYS A 38 10.54 3.13 -3.91
C LYS A 38 10.57 4.09 -2.73
N GLN A 39 10.40 3.55 -1.53
CA GLN A 39 10.61 4.27 -0.29
C GLN A 39 12.08 4.19 0.12
N GLU A 40 12.65 5.35 0.47
CA GLU A 40 14.05 5.44 0.91
C GLU A 40 14.20 5.42 2.45
N ASP A 41 13.13 5.70 3.21
CA ASP A 41 13.15 5.68 4.68
C ASP A 41 12.55 4.38 5.27
N ILE A 42 12.56 4.23 6.59
CA ILE A 42 12.04 3.03 7.31
C ILE A 42 10.66 3.22 7.95
N SER A 43 10.04 4.40 7.81
CA SER A 43 8.87 4.83 8.60
C SER A 43 7.60 5.10 7.79
N ASN A 44 7.69 5.06 6.45
CA ASN A 44 6.60 5.40 5.54
C ASN A 44 5.95 4.20 4.86
N CYS A 45 6.28 2.95 5.23
CA CYS A 45 5.80 1.77 4.48
C CYS A 45 4.28 1.66 4.47
N GLY A 46 3.64 1.88 5.62
CA GLY A 46 2.18 1.92 5.71
C GLY A 46 1.57 3.02 4.83
N LEU A 47 2.17 4.21 4.79
CA LEU A 47 1.70 5.31 3.97
C LEU A 47 1.81 4.99 2.47
N TYR A 48 2.93 4.43 2.02
CA TYR A 48 3.14 4.03 0.63
C TYR A 48 2.10 2.97 0.23
N CYS A 49 1.82 1.99 1.07
CA CYS A 49 0.79 0.99 0.82
C CYS A 49 -0.60 1.61 0.67
N LEU A 50 -1.00 2.52 1.58
CA LEU A 50 -2.30 3.19 1.50
C LEU A 50 -2.46 3.98 0.20
N VAL A 51 -1.44 4.77 -0.17
CA VAL A 51 -1.45 5.56 -1.40
C VAL A 51 -1.45 4.66 -2.63
N PHE A 52 -0.67 3.57 -2.63
CA PHE A 52 -0.66 2.59 -3.71
C PHE A 52 -2.06 2.03 -3.96
N PHE A 53 -2.74 1.55 -2.91
CA PHE A 53 -4.09 1.01 -3.06
C PHE A 53 -5.11 2.07 -3.48
N GLU A 54 -5.08 3.28 -2.90
CA GLU A 54 -5.98 4.37 -3.31
C GLU A 54 -5.81 4.71 -4.80
N CYS A 55 -4.56 4.85 -5.27
CA CYS A 55 -4.25 5.15 -6.66
C CYS A 55 -4.63 4.00 -7.60
N HIS A 56 -4.27 2.76 -7.23
CA HIS A 56 -4.51 1.59 -8.06
C HIS A 56 -6.01 1.31 -8.26
N VAL A 57 -6.80 1.37 -7.20
CA VAL A 57 -8.26 1.17 -7.26
C VAL A 57 -8.94 2.24 -8.11
N ARG A 58 -8.43 3.48 -8.07
CA ARG A 58 -8.97 4.62 -8.83
C ARG A 58 -8.41 4.73 -10.25
N GLY A 59 -7.45 3.89 -10.64
CA GLY A 59 -6.81 3.98 -11.95
C GLY A 59 -6.00 5.26 -12.16
N ILE A 60 -5.49 5.90 -11.10
CA ILE A 60 -4.71 7.13 -11.17
C ILE A 60 -3.23 6.86 -10.87
N PRO A 61 -2.29 7.65 -11.42
CA PRO A 61 -0.88 7.49 -11.11
C PRO A 61 -0.59 7.80 -9.64
N MET A 62 0.43 7.14 -9.08
CA MET A 62 0.94 7.51 -7.77
C MET A 62 1.64 8.88 -7.83
N PRO A 63 1.44 9.74 -6.83
CA PRO A 63 2.12 11.03 -6.78
C PRO A 63 3.62 10.86 -6.50
N LYS A 64 4.39 11.90 -6.80
CA LYS A 64 5.79 11.98 -6.35
C LYS A 64 5.83 12.08 -4.83
N MET A 65 6.50 11.11 -4.20
CA MET A 65 6.58 10.98 -2.74
C MET A 65 7.70 11.84 -2.14
N THR A 66 7.58 13.17 -2.28
CA THR A 66 8.50 14.13 -1.63
C THR A 66 8.18 14.24 -0.12
N THR A 67 9.10 14.78 0.68
CA THR A 67 8.89 15.01 2.12
C THR A 67 7.59 15.79 2.41
N THR A 68 7.30 16.83 1.63
CA THR A 68 6.07 17.61 1.75
C THR A 68 4.83 16.77 1.42
N THR A 69 4.87 16.00 0.33
CA THR A 69 3.78 15.08 -0.05
C THR A 69 3.54 14.03 1.03
N LEU A 70 4.60 13.45 1.59
CA LEU A 70 4.52 12.47 2.68
C LEU A 70 3.85 13.06 3.93
N GLY A 71 4.27 14.26 4.34
CA GLY A 71 3.67 14.96 5.49
C GLY A 71 2.19 15.26 5.28
N TYR A 72 1.82 15.80 4.12
CA TYR A 72 0.43 16.07 3.76
C TYR A 72 -0.43 14.79 3.75
N LEU A 73 0.06 13.71 3.13
CA LEU A 73 -0.70 12.46 3.04
C LEU A 73 -0.85 11.79 4.40
N ARG A 74 0.18 11.81 5.26
CA ARG A 74 0.06 11.34 6.66
C ARG A 74 -1.05 12.07 7.39
N PHE A 75 -1.05 13.40 7.34
CA PHE A 75 -2.11 14.20 7.96
C PHE A 75 -3.49 13.87 7.37
N ARG A 76 -3.61 13.78 6.04
CA ARG A 76 -4.87 13.44 5.37
C ARG A 76 -5.43 12.10 5.82
N TYR A 77 -4.61 11.05 5.90
CA TYR A 77 -5.09 9.74 6.33
C TYR A 77 -5.43 9.72 7.82
N LEU A 78 -4.64 10.39 8.67
CA LEU A 78 -4.97 10.56 10.09
C LEU A 78 -6.32 11.28 10.26
N TYR A 79 -6.49 12.41 9.58
CA TYR A 79 -7.72 13.19 9.61
C TYR A 79 -8.93 12.36 9.16
N LYS A 80 -8.81 11.61 8.06
CA LYS A 80 -9.87 10.69 7.60
C LYS A 80 -10.20 9.60 8.61
N ALA A 81 -9.19 9.03 9.26
CA ALA A 81 -9.41 8.01 10.28
C ALA A 81 -10.17 8.58 11.48
N CYS A 82 -9.82 9.80 11.91
CA CYS A 82 -10.53 10.51 12.98
C CYS A 82 -11.96 10.92 12.60
N LEU A 83 -12.23 11.25 11.34
CA LEU A 83 -13.61 11.51 10.89
C LEU A 83 -14.46 10.24 10.89
N GLY A 84 -13.93 9.12 10.39
CA GLY A 84 -14.65 7.85 10.38
C GLY A 84 -14.97 7.31 11.78
N SER A 85 -14.21 7.69 12.81
CA SER A 85 -14.55 7.39 14.20
C SER A 85 -15.68 8.26 14.76
N MET A 86 -15.96 9.43 14.18
CA MET A 86 -17.08 10.28 14.63
C MET A 86 -18.43 9.76 14.12
N ASP A 87 -18.45 9.03 13.01
CA ASP A 87 -19.68 8.41 12.49
C ASP A 87 -20.14 7.23 13.38
N PHE A 88 -19.23 6.60 14.14
CA PHE A 88 -19.52 5.47 15.04
C PHE A 88 -20.00 5.87 16.45
N GLU A 89 -19.87 7.14 16.85
CA GLU A 89 -20.31 7.64 18.18
C GLU A 89 -21.70 8.28 18.14
N SER A 90 -22.46 8.08 17.06
CA SER A 90 -23.80 8.66 16.87
C SER A 90 -24.97 7.67 17.06
N GLU A 91 -24.72 6.48 17.64
CA GLU A 91 -25.76 5.52 18.07
C GLU A 91 -26.07 5.61 19.57
#